data_AF-A0A959NPZ0-F1
#
_entry.id   AF-A0A959NPZ0-F1
#
_cell.length_a   1.000
_cell.length_b   1.000
_cell.length_c   1.000
_cell.angle_alpha   90.00
_cell.angle_beta   90.00
_cell.angle_gamma   90.00
#
_symmetry.space_group_name_H-M   'P 1'
#
loop_
_entity.id
_entity.type
_entity.pdbx_description
1 polymer ?
#
loop_
_entity_poly.entity_id
_entity_poly.type
_entity_poly.pdbx_seq_one_letter_code
_entity_poly.pdbx_strand_id
1 'polypeptide(L)'
;MKYQNFQTCNNCGKENPLYANKCENCHHYVRANIVNIDLWSTIWKLFESPVEALKNIIYAQHKNFVIFLTIFVSIKFLLISSFLQSLTDDSVITSKSFIYNTLLHSAIYIAFFLVFSFILNLMLKKFGKSRFKDSYSVTIFSFIPLILSLFFLTPIEYGIFGKHWFIFNPSPFLIKEIPAYIVTFLELILIIWSLIIFWKGLRLQSGSVLFSLIMLFAFLIPLYFIMTFISYILI
;
A
#
# COMPACT_ATOMS: atom_id res chain seq x y z
N MET A 1 3.68 16.46 18.75
CA MET A 1 3.54 15.15 19.44
C MET A 1 4.69 14.24 19.00
N LYS A 2 5.50 13.73 19.94
CA LYS A 2 6.47 12.65 19.66
C LYS A 2 5.67 11.36 19.48
N TYR A 3 5.69 10.80 18.27
CA TYR A 3 5.11 9.46 18.03
C TYR A 3 6.11 8.44 18.56
N GLN A 4 5.71 7.65 19.54
CA GLN A 4 6.54 6.64 20.18
C GLN A 4 5.87 5.27 20.00
N ASN A 5 6.67 4.22 19.84
CA ASN A 5 6.21 2.84 19.64
C ASN A 5 5.64 2.18 20.90
N PHE A 6 5.43 2.99 21.93
CA PHE A 6 5.01 2.58 23.24
C PHE A 6 3.96 3.55 23.76
N GLN A 7 3.14 3.05 24.66
CA GLN A 7 2.14 3.78 25.42
C GLN A 7 2.38 3.52 26.90
N THR A 8 2.30 4.56 27.72
CA THR A 8 2.48 4.46 29.16
C THR A 8 1.17 4.04 29.82
N CYS A 9 1.24 3.12 30.80
CA CYS A 9 0.07 2.75 31.57
C CYS A 9 -0.26 3.83 32.60
N ASN A 10 -1.49 4.35 32.60
CA ASN A 10 -1.94 5.35 33.57
C ASN A 10 -1.93 4.86 35.02
N ASN A 11 -1.98 3.54 35.26
CA ASN A 11 -2.04 2.96 36.59
C ASN A 11 -0.65 2.70 37.19
N CYS A 12 0.27 2.10 36.42
CA CYS A 12 1.59 1.68 36.93
C CYS A 12 2.79 2.35 36.25
N GLY A 13 2.58 3.28 35.31
CA GLY A 13 3.63 4.01 34.61
C GLY A 13 4.46 3.19 33.60
N LYS A 14 4.33 1.85 33.58
CA LYS A 14 5.10 0.98 32.68
C LYS A 14 4.80 1.28 31.20
N GLU A 15 5.85 1.27 30.38
CA GLU A 15 5.74 1.33 28.92
C GLU A 15 5.24 0.00 28.36
N ASN A 16 4.24 0.06 27.50
CA ASN A 16 3.65 -1.10 26.83
C ASN A 16 3.71 -0.88 25.31
N PRO A 17 3.76 -1.96 24.51
CA PRO A 17 3.69 -1.86 23.06
C PRO A 17 2.43 -1.10 22.62
N LEU A 18 2.55 -0.33 21.54
CA LEU A 18 1.43 0.46 21.01
C LEU A 18 0.18 -0.40 20.74
N TYR A 19 0.35 -1.63 20.28
CA TYR A 19 -0.77 -2.54 20.00
C TYR A 19 -1.41 -3.18 21.24
N ALA A 20 -0.81 -3.12 22.43
CA ALA A 20 -1.31 -3.80 23.62
C ALA A 20 -2.64 -3.20 24.11
N ASN A 21 -3.58 -4.03 24.55
CA ASN A 21 -4.86 -3.58 25.15
C ASN A 21 -4.80 -3.55 26.69
N LYS A 22 -4.06 -4.48 27.29
CA LYS A 22 -3.81 -4.59 28.72
C LYS A 22 -2.33 -4.36 29.01
N CYS A 23 -2.04 -3.79 30.17
CA CYS A 23 -0.67 -3.61 30.62
C CYS A 23 -0.02 -4.97 30.92
N GLU A 24 1.24 -5.16 30.52
CA GLU A 24 2.03 -6.35 30.81
C GLU A 24 2.34 -6.52 32.31
N ASN A 25 2.20 -5.48 33.13
CA ASN A 25 2.51 -5.51 34.57
C ASN A 25 1.27 -5.54 35.46
N CYS A 26 0.38 -4.55 35.31
CA CYS A 26 -0.79 -4.43 36.19
C CYS A 26 -2.10 -4.95 35.58
N HIS A 27 -2.06 -5.45 34.34
CA HIS A 27 -3.22 -5.94 33.57
C HIS A 27 -4.38 -4.96 33.37
N HIS A 28 -4.26 -3.72 33.84
CA HIS A 28 -5.22 -2.66 33.59
C HIS A 28 -5.32 -2.36 32.09
N TYR A 29 -6.52 -1.99 31.62
CA TYR A 29 -6.72 -1.56 30.25
C TYR A 29 -5.95 -0.26 29.99
N VAL A 30 -5.14 -0.24 28.94
CA VAL A 30 -4.34 0.92 28.55
C VAL A 30 -5.04 1.71 27.43
N ARG A 31 -5.95 1.06 26.70
CA ARG A 31 -6.71 1.67 25.59
C ARG A 31 -8.04 0.95 25.34
N ALA A 32 -8.90 1.59 24.55
CA ALA A 32 -10.12 0.99 24.03
C ALA A 32 -9.83 -0.25 23.15
N ASN A 33 -10.69 -1.25 23.25
CA ASN A 33 -10.58 -2.48 22.47
C ASN A 33 -11.18 -2.27 21.07
N ILE A 34 -10.38 -2.55 20.03
CA ILE A 34 -10.83 -2.55 18.63
C ILE A 34 -10.68 -3.99 18.15
N VAL A 35 -11.80 -4.70 18.01
CA VAL A 35 -11.79 -6.12 17.65
C VAL A 35 -11.53 -6.27 16.15
N ASN A 36 -12.35 -5.62 15.34
CA ASN A 36 -12.32 -5.67 13.88
C ASN A 36 -12.13 -4.26 13.29
N ILE A 37 -11.59 -4.20 12.09
CA ILE A 37 -11.56 -2.98 11.28
C ILE A 37 -12.93 -2.81 10.61
N ASP A 38 -13.56 -1.65 10.74
CA ASP A 38 -14.66 -1.24 9.85
C ASP A 38 -14.03 -0.65 8.58
N LEU A 39 -14.21 -1.33 7.44
CA LEU A 39 -13.54 -0.95 6.19
C LEU A 39 -13.94 0.45 5.74
N TRP A 40 -15.23 0.76 5.70
CA TRP A 40 -15.73 2.01 5.14
C TRP A 40 -15.38 3.20 6.03
N SER A 41 -15.59 3.06 7.34
CA SER A 41 -15.20 4.10 8.30
C SER A 41 -13.68 4.34 8.26
N THR A 42 -12.89 3.27 8.14
CA THR A 42 -11.42 3.39 8.07
C THR A 42 -10.96 4.04 6.76
N ILE A 43 -11.58 3.71 5.62
CA ILE A 43 -11.29 4.35 4.33
C ILE A 43 -11.55 5.86 4.44
N TRP A 44 -12.72 6.28 4.92
CA TRP A 44 -13.03 7.70 5.08
C TRP A 44 -12.02 8.40 5.99
N LYS A 45 -11.72 7.77 7.13
CA LYS A 45 -10.76 8.30 8.09
C LYS A 45 -9.33 8.36 7.55
N LEU A 46 -8.94 7.50 6.61
CA LEU A 46 -7.64 7.58 5.95
C LEU A 46 -7.47 8.88 5.13
N PHE A 47 -8.55 9.40 4.55
CA PHE A 47 -8.53 10.67 3.84
C PHE A 47 -8.56 11.87 4.79
N GLU A 48 -9.41 11.82 5.81
CA GLU A 48 -9.57 12.92 6.77
C GLU A 48 -8.40 13.02 7.77
N SER A 49 -8.09 11.94 8.47
CA SER A 49 -7.10 11.87 9.55
C SER A 49 -6.25 10.58 9.45
N PRO A 50 -5.34 10.48 8.45
CA PRO A 50 -4.62 9.24 8.14
C PRO A 50 -3.86 8.65 9.32
N VAL A 51 -3.24 9.48 10.16
CA VAL A 51 -2.49 9.01 11.33
C VAL A 51 -3.40 8.29 12.33
N GLU A 52 -4.61 8.80 12.55
CA GLU A 52 -5.56 8.17 13.45
C GLU A 52 -6.15 6.89 12.87
N ALA A 53 -6.47 6.89 11.57
CA ALA A 53 -6.90 5.68 10.89
C ALA A 53 -5.84 4.57 10.98
N LEU A 54 -4.57 4.92 10.74
CA LEU A 54 -3.44 3.98 10.85
C LEU A 54 -3.23 3.49 12.29
N LYS A 55 -3.43 4.33 13.30
CA LYS A 55 -3.46 3.88 14.71
C LYS A 55 -4.56 2.85 14.95
N ASN A 56 -5.78 3.13 14.48
CA ASN A 56 -6.90 2.20 14.60
C ASN A 56 -6.61 0.87 13.89
N ILE A 57 -5.99 0.93 12.71
CA ILE A 57 -5.55 -0.26 11.97
C ILE A 57 -4.55 -1.05 12.81
N ILE A 58 -3.51 -0.44 13.41
CA ILE A 58 -2.54 -1.14 14.28
C ILE A 58 -3.22 -1.74 15.52
N TYR A 59 -4.16 -1.00 16.11
CA TYR A 59 -4.91 -1.37 17.31
C TYR A 59 -5.89 -2.52 17.11
N ALA A 60 -6.38 -2.73 15.89
CA ALA A 60 -7.32 -3.81 15.59
C ALA A 60 -6.69 -5.19 15.87
N GLN A 61 -7.45 -6.07 16.53
CA GLN A 61 -6.98 -7.45 16.79
C GLN A 61 -7.01 -8.30 15.53
N HIS A 62 -8.12 -8.24 14.79
CA HIS A 62 -8.29 -8.94 13.52
C HIS A 62 -8.22 -7.97 12.34
N LYS A 63 -7.43 -8.36 11.32
CA LYS A 63 -7.13 -7.54 10.14
C LYS A 63 -7.93 -8.04 8.92
N ASN A 64 -9.23 -8.12 9.07
CA ASN A 64 -10.14 -8.95 8.25
C ASN A 64 -10.05 -8.68 6.74
N PHE A 65 -9.78 -7.43 6.35
CA PHE A 65 -9.78 -7.03 4.95
C PHE A 65 -8.42 -7.09 4.26
N VAL A 66 -7.33 -7.32 4.99
CA VAL A 66 -5.98 -7.16 4.44
C VAL A 66 -5.73 -8.06 3.23
N ILE A 67 -6.17 -9.32 3.26
CA ILE A 67 -5.97 -10.26 2.14
C ILE A 67 -6.67 -9.76 0.88
N PHE A 68 -7.93 -9.32 0.98
CA PHE A 68 -8.68 -8.79 -0.16
C PHE A 68 -8.05 -7.51 -0.71
N LEU A 69 -7.62 -6.61 0.18
CA LEU A 69 -6.97 -5.38 -0.22
C LEU A 69 -5.62 -5.63 -0.91
N THR A 70 -4.85 -6.63 -0.47
CA THR A 70 -3.62 -7.05 -1.15
C THR A 70 -3.90 -7.45 -2.58
N ILE A 71 -4.93 -8.25 -2.84
CA ILE A 71 -5.30 -8.69 -4.20
C ILE A 71 -5.60 -7.46 -5.08
N PHE A 72 -6.42 -6.52 -4.60
CA PHE A 72 -6.76 -5.32 -5.37
C PHE A 72 -5.55 -4.41 -5.62
N VAL A 73 -4.70 -4.21 -4.63
CA VAL A 73 -3.44 -3.46 -4.81
C VAL A 73 -2.56 -4.12 -5.86
N SER A 74 -2.40 -5.44 -5.80
CA SER A 74 -1.60 -6.19 -6.79
C SER A 74 -2.17 -6.09 -8.20
N ILE A 75 -3.50 -6.14 -8.37
CA ILE A 75 -4.15 -5.91 -9.68
C ILE A 75 -3.85 -4.48 -10.16
N LYS A 76 -3.99 -3.47 -9.29
CA LYS A 76 -3.72 -2.09 -9.71
C LYS A 76 -2.26 -1.87 -10.11
N PHE A 77 -1.31 -2.41 -9.35
CA PHE A 77 0.11 -2.34 -9.72
C PHE A 77 0.42 -3.09 -11.02
N LEU A 78 -0.27 -4.21 -11.29
CA LEU A 78 -0.18 -4.87 -12.59
C LEU A 78 -0.60 -3.93 -13.73
N LEU A 79 -1.75 -3.27 -13.61
CA LEU A 79 -2.22 -2.33 -14.64
C LEU A 79 -1.25 -1.16 -14.86
N ILE A 80 -0.72 -0.57 -13.78
CA ILE A 80 0.26 0.50 -13.88
C ILE A 80 1.56 -0.01 -14.53
N SER A 81 2.01 -1.24 -14.22
CA SER A 81 3.19 -1.81 -14.87
C SER A 81 2.99 -2.09 -16.36
N SER A 82 1.79 -2.55 -16.76
CA SER A 82 1.46 -2.70 -18.18
C SER A 82 1.53 -1.35 -18.91
N PHE A 83 0.96 -0.30 -18.31
CA PHE A 83 1.07 1.06 -18.84
C PHE A 83 2.54 1.52 -18.95
N LEU A 84 3.36 1.35 -17.91
CA LEU A 84 4.76 1.79 -17.95
C LEU A 84 5.59 1.05 -18.99
N GLN A 85 5.40 -0.26 -19.13
CA GLN A 85 6.16 -1.06 -20.10
C GLN A 85 5.83 -0.69 -21.55
N SER A 86 4.56 -0.38 -21.80
CA SER A 86 4.11 0.06 -23.11
C SER A 86 4.70 1.42 -23.53
N LEU A 87 5.29 2.18 -22.60
CA LEU A 87 6.08 3.38 -22.92
C LEU A 87 7.51 3.06 -23.36
N THR A 88 8.06 1.91 -22.97
CA THR A 88 9.48 1.57 -23.15
C THR A 88 9.73 0.58 -24.29
N ASP A 89 8.77 -0.25 -24.65
CA ASP A 89 8.98 -1.33 -25.60
C ASP A 89 7.71 -1.61 -26.43
N ASP A 90 7.78 -1.41 -27.75
CA ASP A 90 6.68 -1.66 -28.69
C ASP A 90 6.43 -3.17 -28.93
N SER A 91 7.33 -4.05 -28.46
CA SER A 91 7.39 -5.45 -28.88
C SER A 91 6.77 -6.48 -27.92
N VAL A 92 6.26 -6.07 -26.75
CA VAL A 92 5.96 -7.00 -25.64
C VAL A 92 4.50 -7.43 -25.59
N ILE A 93 3.96 -8.01 -26.67
CA ILE A 93 2.74 -8.84 -26.59
C ILE A 93 2.88 -10.08 -27.48
N THR A 94 3.88 -10.91 -27.21
CA THR A 94 3.94 -12.28 -27.74
C THR A 94 4.37 -13.25 -26.66
N SER A 95 3.43 -13.60 -25.78
CA SER A 95 3.63 -14.69 -24.83
C SER A 95 2.41 -15.61 -24.82
N LYS A 96 2.68 -16.92 -24.76
CA LYS A 96 1.77 -18.03 -25.11
C LYS A 96 0.60 -18.27 -24.13
N SER A 97 0.36 -17.40 -23.12
CA SER A 97 -0.89 -17.38 -22.33
C SER A 97 -1.02 -16.10 -21.49
N PHE A 98 -1.91 -15.20 -21.91
CA PHE A 98 -2.22 -13.93 -21.21
C PHE A 98 -2.62 -14.15 -19.74
N ILE A 99 -3.40 -15.21 -19.46
CA ILE A 99 -3.89 -15.53 -18.11
C ILE A 99 -2.73 -15.91 -17.20
N TYR A 100 -1.83 -16.78 -17.68
CA TYR A 100 -0.68 -17.24 -16.90
C TYR A 100 0.22 -16.07 -16.48
N ASN A 101 0.55 -15.19 -17.41
CA ASN A 101 1.41 -14.03 -17.13
C ASN A 101 0.74 -13.04 -16.19
N THR A 102 -0.57 -12.81 -16.35
CA THR A 102 -1.33 -11.95 -15.43
C THR A 102 -1.28 -12.49 -13.99
N LEU A 103 -1.51 -13.79 -13.81
CA LEU A 103 -1.44 -14.42 -12.49
C LEU A 103 -0.03 -14.33 -11.90
N LEU A 104 1.00 -14.60 -12.70
CA LEU A 104 2.39 -14.54 -12.26
C LEU A 104 2.81 -13.13 -11.85
N HIS A 105 2.44 -12.11 -12.63
CA HIS A 105 2.67 -10.70 -12.27
C HIS A 105 2.00 -10.36 -10.93
N SER A 106 0.74 -10.73 -10.77
CA SER A 106 0.01 -10.47 -9.53
C SER A 106 0.68 -11.16 -8.32
N ALA A 107 1.14 -12.40 -8.49
CA ALA A 107 1.84 -13.16 -7.45
C ALA A 107 3.15 -12.51 -7.04
N ILE A 108 3.92 -11.96 -7.99
CA ILE A 108 5.15 -11.21 -7.72
C ILE A 108 4.86 -9.98 -6.85
N TYR A 109 3.81 -9.20 -7.15
CA TYR A 109 3.43 -8.06 -6.31
C TYR A 109 2.98 -8.49 -4.91
N ILE A 110 2.17 -9.55 -4.79
CA ILE A 110 1.76 -10.09 -3.48
C ILE A 110 3.00 -10.49 -2.67
N ALA A 111 3.93 -11.23 -3.30
CA ALA A 111 5.19 -11.65 -2.69
C ALA A 111 6.04 -10.43 -2.27
N PHE A 112 6.14 -9.41 -3.12
CA PHE A 112 6.84 -8.18 -2.82
C PHE A 112 6.29 -7.49 -1.56
N PHE A 113 4.97 -7.30 -1.46
CA PHE A 113 4.35 -6.69 -0.27
C PHE A 113 4.58 -7.51 1.01
N LEU A 114 4.52 -8.84 0.92
CA LEU A 114 4.79 -9.74 2.04
C LEU A 114 6.24 -9.66 2.49
N VAL A 115 7.19 -9.80 1.56
CA VAL A 115 8.64 -9.76 1.83
C VAL A 115 9.03 -8.40 2.38
N PHE A 116 8.58 -7.31 1.75
CA PHE A 116 8.86 -5.97 2.23
C PHE A 116 8.32 -5.75 3.65
N SER A 117 7.08 -6.16 3.92
CA SER A 117 6.49 -5.99 5.25
C SER A 117 7.16 -6.86 6.31
N PHE A 118 7.74 -7.99 5.90
CA PHE A 118 8.55 -8.85 6.76
C PHE A 118 9.87 -8.16 7.11
N ILE A 119 10.58 -7.63 6.12
CA ILE A 119 11.82 -6.84 6.32
C ILE A 119 11.55 -5.63 7.20
N LEU A 120 10.48 -4.88 6.92
CA LEU A 120 10.04 -3.74 7.71
C LEU A 120 9.83 -4.15 9.17
N ASN A 121 9.11 -5.24 9.42
CA ASN A 121 8.89 -5.73 10.78
C ASN A 121 10.20 -6.14 11.49
N LEU A 122 11.15 -6.76 10.79
CA LEU A 122 12.47 -7.08 11.34
C LEU A 122 13.25 -5.81 11.72
N MET A 123 13.20 -4.79 10.89
CA MET A 123 13.86 -3.51 11.17
C MET A 123 13.18 -2.77 12.32
N LEU A 124 11.85 -2.75 12.36
CA LEU A 124 11.07 -2.11 13.42
C LEU A 124 11.26 -2.76 14.80
N LYS A 125 11.57 -4.06 14.85
CA LYS A 125 11.91 -4.74 16.11
C LYS A 125 13.11 -4.11 16.83
N LYS A 126 14.00 -3.42 16.11
CA LYS A 126 15.12 -2.67 16.71
C LYS A 126 14.66 -1.42 17.47
N PHE A 127 13.46 -0.91 17.17
CA PHE A 127 12.86 0.29 17.77
C PHE A 127 11.74 -0.03 18.77
N GLY A 128 11.51 -1.31 19.11
CA GLY A 128 10.49 -1.75 20.06
C GLY A 128 9.77 -3.03 19.63
N LYS A 129 8.69 -3.41 20.33
CA LYS A 129 7.90 -4.60 19.96
C LYS A 129 7.00 -4.28 18.76
N SER A 130 7.29 -4.88 17.61
CA SER A 130 6.46 -4.81 16.39
C SER A 130 5.89 -6.20 16.02
N ARG A 131 4.70 -6.22 15.43
CA ARG A 131 4.06 -7.43 14.90
C ARG A 131 3.99 -7.35 13.38
N PHE A 132 4.33 -8.45 12.70
CA PHE A 132 4.26 -8.52 11.24
C PHE A 132 2.88 -8.15 10.70
N LYS A 133 1.80 -8.62 11.35
CA LYS A 133 0.43 -8.30 10.96
C LYS A 133 0.15 -6.79 10.97
N ASP A 134 0.79 -6.01 11.84
CA ASP A 134 0.62 -4.55 11.90
C ASP A 134 1.41 -3.85 10.78
N SER A 135 2.66 -4.25 10.57
CA SER A 135 3.48 -3.74 9.47
C SER A 135 2.82 -4.02 8.12
N TYR A 136 2.37 -5.25 7.89
CA TYR A 136 1.70 -5.65 6.66
C TYR A 136 0.37 -4.89 6.47
N SER A 137 -0.45 -4.77 7.52
CA SER A 137 -1.70 -4.01 7.42
C SER A 137 -1.45 -2.55 7.07
N VAL A 138 -0.48 -1.89 7.74
CA VAL A 138 -0.14 -0.49 7.45
C VAL A 138 0.32 -0.33 6.01
N THR A 139 1.17 -1.21 5.50
CA THR A 139 1.61 -1.18 4.10
C THR A 139 0.41 -1.27 3.16
N ILE A 140 -0.44 -2.28 3.29
CA ILE A 140 -1.58 -2.52 2.38
C ILE A 140 -2.62 -1.40 2.46
N PHE A 141 -3.03 -0.97 3.66
CA PHE A 141 -4.01 0.10 3.82
C PHE A 141 -3.51 1.47 3.35
N SER A 142 -2.19 1.67 3.25
CA SER A 142 -1.65 2.91 2.69
C SER A 142 -1.94 3.08 1.21
N PHE A 143 -2.25 1.99 0.50
CA PHE A 143 -2.60 1.98 -0.92
C PHE A 143 -4.11 1.95 -1.18
N ILE A 144 -4.95 2.21 -0.17
CA ILE A 144 -6.40 2.43 -0.36
C ILE A 144 -6.70 3.46 -1.47
N PRO A 145 -6.00 4.61 -1.59
CA PRO A 145 -6.28 5.55 -2.67
C PRO A 145 -6.09 4.95 -4.07
N LEU A 146 -5.10 4.06 -4.25
CA LEU A 146 -4.92 3.31 -5.51
C LEU A 146 -5.97 2.22 -5.72
N ILE A 147 -6.46 1.59 -4.65
CA ILE A 147 -7.58 0.66 -4.79
C ILE A 147 -8.84 1.42 -5.23
N LEU A 148 -9.07 2.63 -4.72
CA LEU A 148 -10.17 3.46 -5.19
C LEU A 148 -9.99 3.87 -6.67
N SER A 149 -8.77 4.17 -7.12
CA SER A 149 -8.54 4.41 -8.55
C SER A 149 -8.82 3.16 -9.40
N LEU A 150 -8.54 1.96 -8.89
CA LEU A 150 -8.91 0.72 -9.58
C LEU A 150 -10.43 0.59 -9.80
N PHE A 151 -11.24 0.97 -8.82
CA PHE A 151 -12.71 0.84 -8.93
C PHE A 151 -13.39 2.01 -9.64
N PHE A 152 -12.82 3.21 -9.57
CA PHE A 152 -13.44 4.40 -10.15
C PHE A 152 -12.74 4.88 -11.43
N LEU A 153 -11.42 5.09 -11.40
CA LEU A 153 -10.70 5.63 -12.55
C LEU A 153 -10.49 4.58 -13.63
N THR A 154 -10.14 3.35 -13.30
CA THR A 154 -9.85 2.32 -14.30
C THR A 154 -11.03 1.94 -15.21
N PRO A 155 -12.28 1.86 -14.73
CA PRO A 155 -13.44 1.73 -15.63
C PRO A 155 -13.62 2.95 -16.54
N ILE A 156 -13.31 4.16 -16.08
CA ILE A 156 -13.36 5.39 -16.89
C ILE A 156 -12.24 5.36 -17.95
N GLU A 157 -11.02 4.99 -17.56
CA GLU A 157 -9.88 4.78 -18.46
C GLU A 157 -10.26 3.81 -19.59
N TYR A 158 -10.82 2.65 -19.22
CA TYR A 158 -11.26 1.65 -20.19
C TYR A 158 -12.44 2.13 -21.04
N GLY A 159 -13.38 2.88 -20.47
CA GLY A 159 -14.51 3.44 -21.24
C GLY A 159 -14.09 4.48 -22.28
N ILE A 160 -13.08 5.30 -21.97
CA ILE A 160 -12.63 6.39 -22.85
C ILE A 160 -11.67 5.88 -23.94
N PHE A 161 -10.74 4.99 -23.57
CA PHE A 161 -9.61 4.56 -24.41
C PHE A 161 -9.67 3.07 -24.81
N GLY A 162 -10.52 2.27 -24.18
CA GLY A 162 -10.60 0.83 -24.41
C GLY A 162 -9.28 0.12 -24.12
N LYS A 163 -8.91 -0.80 -25.01
CA LYS A 163 -7.65 -1.55 -24.93
C LYS A 163 -6.40 -0.69 -25.10
N HIS A 164 -6.52 0.51 -25.69
CA HIS A 164 -5.38 1.37 -26.00
C HIS A 164 -4.74 1.97 -24.74
N TRP A 165 -5.48 2.06 -23.62
CA TRP A 165 -4.89 2.49 -22.35
C TRP A 165 -3.79 1.56 -21.86
N PHE A 166 -3.95 0.24 -22.05
CA PHE A 166 -3.04 -0.76 -21.51
C PHE A 166 -2.00 -1.26 -22.52
N ILE A 167 -2.31 -1.14 -23.82
CA ILE A 167 -1.44 -1.59 -24.91
C ILE A 167 -0.62 -0.42 -25.49
N PHE A 168 -1.05 0.83 -25.24
CA PHE A 168 -0.40 2.07 -25.70
C PHE A 168 -0.14 2.15 -27.21
N ASN A 169 -0.90 1.38 -27.99
CA ASN A 169 -0.79 1.33 -29.44
C ASN A 169 -2.19 1.48 -30.10
N PRO A 170 -2.51 2.64 -30.72
CA PRO A 170 -1.79 3.91 -30.61
C PRO A 170 -1.90 4.49 -29.19
N SER A 171 -0.99 5.41 -28.84
CA SER A 171 -0.94 6.04 -27.52
C SER A 171 -2.29 6.70 -27.15
N PRO A 172 -2.80 6.54 -25.91
CA PRO A 172 -4.00 7.25 -25.43
C PRO A 172 -3.92 8.76 -25.59
N PHE A 173 -2.70 9.30 -25.46
CA PHE A 173 -2.44 10.71 -25.67
C PHE A 173 -2.71 11.10 -27.12
N LEU A 174 -2.41 10.27 -28.12
CA LEU A 174 -2.74 10.58 -29.51
C LEU A 174 -4.24 10.44 -29.85
N ILE A 175 -4.96 9.56 -29.17
CA ILE A 175 -6.38 9.31 -29.44
C ILE A 175 -7.24 10.45 -28.86
N LYS A 176 -7.05 10.76 -27.57
CA LYS A 176 -7.80 11.77 -26.82
C LYS A 176 -6.87 12.42 -25.79
N GLU A 177 -6.06 13.38 -26.25
CA GLU A 177 -5.05 14.10 -25.47
C GLU A 177 -5.59 14.62 -24.13
N ILE A 178 -6.64 15.45 -24.16
CA ILE A 178 -7.15 16.13 -22.97
C ILE A 178 -7.63 15.14 -21.90
N PRO A 179 -8.52 14.17 -22.20
CA PRO A 179 -8.88 13.13 -21.23
C PRO A 179 -7.68 12.33 -20.71
N ALA A 180 -6.67 12.06 -21.54
CA ALA A 180 -5.54 11.23 -21.15
C ALA A 180 -4.72 11.96 -20.07
N TYR A 181 -4.40 13.23 -20.29
CA TYR A 181 -3.69 14.04 -19.30
C TYR A 181 -4.48 14.20 -18.00
N ILE A 182 -5.80 14.41 -18.06
CA ILE A 182 -6.63 14.55 -16.86
C ILE A 182 -6.59 13.27 -16.03
N VAL A 183 -6.78 12.11 -16.67
CA VAL A 183 -6.85 10.84 -15.95
C VAL A 183 -5.49 10.44 -15.39
N THR A 184 -4.42 10.58 -16.18
CA THR A 184 -3.04 10.35 -15.68
C THR A 184 -2.69 11.28 -14.51
N PHE A 185 -3.12 12.55 -14.56
CA PHE A 185 -2.90 13.49 -13.46
C PHE A 185 -3.65 13.08 -12.18
N LEU A 186 -4.92 12.67 -12.29
CA LEU A 186 -5.69 12.16 -11.15
C LEU A 186 -5.06 10.90 -10.56
N GLU A 187 -4.56 9.99 -11.40
CA GLU A 187 -3.86 8.80 -10.94
C GLU A 187 -2.56 9.14 -10.21
N LEU A 188 -1.78 10.10 -10.73
CA LEU A 188 -0.56 10.59 -10.08
C LEU A 188 -0.85 11.18 -8.69
N ILE A 189 -1.93 11.96 -8.54
CA ILE A 189 -2.36 12.49 -7.24
C ILE A 189 -2.62 11.35 -6.25
N LEU A 190 -3.30 10.28 -6.68
CA LEU A 190 -3.63 9.14 -5.82
C LEU A 190 -2.40 8.29 -5.47
N ILE A 191 -1.43 8.17 -6.38
CA ILE A 191 -0.11 7.58 -6.10
C ILE A 191 0.60 8.40 -5.02
N ILE A 192 0.75 9.72 -5.21
CA ILE A 192 1.41 10.61 -4.26
C ILE A 192 0.72 10.54 -2.89
N TRP A 193 -0.62 10.56 -2.87
CA TRP A 193 -1.38 10.48 -1.63
C TRP A 193 -1.15 9.15 -0.90
N SER A 194 -1.09 8.03 -1.63
CA SER A 194 -0.77 6.72 -1.05
C SER A 194 0.62 6.70 -0.41
N LEU A 195 1.61 7.34 -1.05
CA LEU A 195 2.97 7.47 -0.50
C LEU A 195 3.01 8.34 0.76
N ILE A 196 2.20 9.42 0.82
CA ILE A 196 2.06 10.25 2.02
C ILE A 196 1.47 9.44 3.18
N ILE A 197 0.41 8.66 2.93
CA ILE A 197 -0.19 7.78 3.96
C ILE A 197 0.83 6.73 4.41
N PHE A 198 1.54 6.12 3.48
CA PHE A 198 2.55 5.11 3.79
C PHE A 198 3.69 5.67 4.64
N TRP A 199 4.23 6.83 4.28
CA TRP A 199 5.23 7.53 5.09
C TRP A 199 4.72 7.88 6.49
N LYS A 200 3.47 8.35 6.62
CA LYS A 200 2.83 8.61 7.92
C LYS A 200 2.71 7.32 8.75
N GLY A 201 2.40 6.20 8.11
CA GLY A 201 2.34 4.88 8.75
C GLY A 201 3.69 4.40 9.24
N LEU A 202 4.73 4.53 8.43
CA LEU A 202 6.11 4.23 8.83
C LEU A 202 6.54 5.11 10.01
N ARG A 203 6.22 6.40 9.99
CA ARG A 203 6.55 7.33 11.08
C ARG A 203 5.80 7.01 12.36
N LEU A 204 4.55 6.58 12.25
CA LEU A 204 3.76 6.11 13.37
C LEU A 204 4.37 4.86 14.03
N GLN A 205 4.94 3.96 13.22
CA GLN A 205 5.55 2.71 13.67
C GLN A 205 7.03 2.79 14.06
N SER A 206 7.76 3.85 13.70
CA SER A 206 9.18 4.00 14.05
C SER A 206 9.44 5.14 15.04
N GLY A 207 8.55 6.14 15.07
CA GLY A 207 8.75 7.41 15.76
C GLY A 207 9.82 8.33 15.14
N SER A 208 10.63 7.84 14.19
CA SER A 208 11.76 8.55 13.61
C SER A 208 11.55 8.87 12.14
N VAL A 209 11.67 10.16 11.78
CA VAL A 209 11.45 10.65 10.40
C VAL A 209 12.47 10.07 9.42
N LEU A 210 13.74 10.00 9.84
CA LEU A 210 14.83 9.48 8.99
C LEU A 210 14.59 8.03 8.60
N PHE A 211 14.21 7.17 9.56
CA PHE A 211 13.88 5.78 9.28
C PHE A 211 12.70 5.66 8.31
N SER A 212 11.65 6.47 8.49
CA SER A 212 10.50 6.45 7.60
C SER A 212 10.85 6.84 6.17
N LEU A 213 11.75 7.80 5.97
CA LEU A 213 12.24 8.18 4.65
C LEU A 213 13.09 7.06 4.03
N ILE A 214 14.04 6.48 4.77
CA ILE A 214 14.87 5.37 4.29
C ILE A 214 13.99 4.20 3.86
N MET A 215 13.04 3.79 4.69
CA MET A 215 12.14 2.68 4.37
C MET A 215 11.18 3.00 3.22
N LEU A 216 10.76 4.26 3.06
CA LEU A 216 9.96 4.69 1.91
C LEU A 216 10.75 4.54 0.60
N PHE A 217 12.00 5.00 0.55
CA PHE A 217 12.84 4.82 -0.65
C PHE A 217 13.21 3.35 -0.88
N ALA A 218 13.50 2.60 0.18
CA ALA A 218 13.74 1.15 0.11
C ALA A 218 12.52 0.37 -0.39
N PHE A 219 11.30 0.91 -0.23
CA PHE A 219 10.10 0.37 -0.85
C PHE A 219 9.96 0.80 -2.32
N LEU A 220 10.14 2.09 -2.61
CA LEU A 220 9.90 2.67 -3.92
C LEU A 220 10.87 2.16 -4.99
N ILE A 221 12.17 2.06 -4.67
CA ILE A 221 13.20 1.71 -5.67
C ILE A 221 12.96 0.29 -6.22
N PRO A 222 12.82 -0.76 -5.38
CA PRO A 222 12.53 -2.10 -5.90
C PRO A 222 11.15 -2.19 -6.55
N LEU A 223 10.14 -1.48 -6.03
CA LEU A 223 8.81 -1.47 -6.63
C LEU A 223 8.85 -0.91 -8.05
N TYR A 224 9.51 0.24 -8.27
CA TYR A 224 9.69 0.81 -9.59
C TYR A 224 10.42 -0.15 -10.53
N PHE A 225 11.51 -0.76 -10.04
CA PHE A 225 12.27 -1.76 -10.81
C PHE A 225 11.41 -2.95 -11.22
N ILE A 226 10.59 -3.48 -10.31
CA ILE A 226 9.65 -4.56 -10.63
C ILE A 226 8.65 -4.07 -11.69
N MET A 227 8.06 -2.89 -11.53
CA MET A 227 7.05 -2.39 -12.46
C MET A 227 7.58 -2.23 -13.89
N THR A 228 8.83 -1.79 -14.06
CA THR A 228 9.43 -1.62 -15.39
C THR A 228 9.98 -2.92 -15.98
N PHE A 229 10.61 -3.78 -15.16
CA PHE A 229 11.37 -4.93 -15.67
C PHE A 229 10.68 -6.29 -15.53
N ILE A 230 9.50 -6.39 -14.90
CA ILE A 230 8.83 -7.68 -14.66
C ILE A 230 8.60 -8.49 -15.94
N SER A 231 8.32 -7.83 -17.08
CA SER A 231 8.10 -8.54 -18.35
C SER A 231 9.37 -9.18 -18.92
N TYR A 232 10.56 -8.61 -18.68
CA TYR A 232 11.83 -9.23 -19.09
C TYR A 232 12.20 -10.44 -18.21
N ILE A 233 11.71 -10.47 -16.97
CA ILE A 233 11.96 -11.59 -16.04
C ILE A 233 11.13 -12.83 -16.43
N LEU A 234 10.05 -12.65 -17.19
CA LEU A 234 9.04 -13.68 -17.45
C LEU A 234 9.00 -14.18 -18.90
N ILE A 235 9.92 -13.72 -19.76
CA ILE A 235 10.19 -14.24 -21.10
C ILE A 235 11.16 -15.42 -20.99
#